data_AF-A0A7S0EWG3-F1
#
_entry.id   AF-A0A7S0EWG3-F1
#
_cell.length_a   1.000
_cell.length_b   1.000
_cell.length_c   1.000
_cell.angle_alpha   90.00
_cell.angle_beta   90.00
_cell.angle_gamma   90.00
#
_symmetry.space_group_name_H-M   'P 1'
#
loop_
_entity.id
_entity.type
_entity.pdbx_description
1 polymer ?
#
loop_
_entity_poly.entity_id
_entity_poly.type
_entity_poly.pdbx_seq_one_letter_code
_entity_poly.pdbx_strand_id
1 'polypeptide(L)'
;LAAPEVLVPPPLAEVNKFLSRMVKALVECCRSFVRWMDGTCIETPPQFVSEDEDPVVFSFFSDLERSPDVARLTLTVTRAIEKTFGRVNKQLDQYRRYDQLWKVDKAQHLSKFEQRNPTTVMFDSRLQSFSKAVQDARAMPHELEVDFMAISVGSLLRDIQEHAKAWVVAITKLMNTMCRQELMDLHELIGEFSANLDRNPDTLDDLKFILNMVAEIGGRSMEM
;
A
#
# COMPACT_ATOMS: atom_id res chain seq x y z
N LEU A 1 -10.44 0.64 15.51
CA LEU A 1 -9.07 0.96 15.06
C LEU A 1 -9.15 1.25 13.57
N ALA A 2 -8.76 2.45 13.14
CA ALA A 2 -8.77 2.81 11.72
C ALA A 2 -7.76 1.92 10.96
N ALA A 3 -8.06 1.57 9.71
CA ALA A 3 -7.15 0.80 8.89
C ALA A 3 -5.86 1.61 8.63
N PRO A 4 -4.69 0.97 8.55
CA PRO A 4 -3.45 1.65 8.19
C PRO A 4 -3.61 2.42 6.87
N GLU A 5 -3.23 3.69 6.87
CA GLU A 5 -3.25 4.54 5.68
C GLU A 5 -1.81 4.79 5.23
N VAL A 6 -1.58 4.72 3.92
CA VAL A 6 -0.28 5.01 3.32
C VAL A 6 -0.08 6.52 3.30
N LEU A 7 0.83 7.00 4.15
CA LEU A 7 1.12 8.43 4.30
C LEU A 7 2.57 8.70 3.88
N VAL A 8 2.79 9.87 3.27
CA VAL A 8 4.13 10.39 2.97
C VAL A 8 4.47 11.43 4.04
N PRO A 9 5.46 11.19 4.93
CA PRO A 9 5.95 12.18 5.86
C PRO A 9 7.14 12.97 5.26
N PRO A 10 7.15 14.32 5.33
CA PRO A 10 6.04 15.18 5.75
C PRO A 10 4.88 15.16 4.73
N PRO A 11 3.63 15.45 5.15
CA PRO A 11 2.47 15.44 4.26
C PRO A 11 2.70 16.29 3.01
N LEU A 12 2.30 15.77 1.85
CA LEU A 12 2.48 16.47 0.57
C LEU A 12 1.87 17.88 0.57
N ALA A 13 0.76 18.09 1.29
CA ALA A 13 0.16 19.42 1.47
C ALA A 13 1.10 20.42 2.18
N GLU A 14 1.87 19.96 3.17
CA GLU A 14 2.85 20.78 3.88
C GLU A 14 4.04 21.12 2.99
N VAL A 15 4.54 20.14 2.23
CA VAL A 15 5.59 20.36 1.23
C VAL A 15 5.14 21.38 0.18
N ASN A 16 3.90 21.27 -0.33
CA ASN A 16 3.35 22.23 -1.29
C ASN A 16 3.26 23.64 -0.69
N LYS A 17 2.80 23.76 0.57
CA LYS A 17 2.75 25.04 1.29
C LYS A 17 4.15 25.62 1.53
N PHE A 18 5.15 24.78 1.78
CA PHE A 18 6.54 25.21 1.90
C PHE A 18 7.09 25.73 0.57
N LEU A 19 6.95 24.98 -0.52
CA LEU A 19 7.41 25.41 -1.85
C LEU A 19 6.69 26.68 -2.32
N SER A 20 5.39 26.80 -2.07
CA SER A 20 4.63 28.03 -2.36
C SER A 20 5.17 29.24 -1.60
N ARG A 21 5.61 29.06 -0.34
CA ARG A 21 6.26 30.13 0.43
C ARG A 21 7.64 30.46 -0.13
N MET A 22 8.43 29.46 -0.54
CA MET A 22 9.72 29.70 -1.18
C MET A 22 9.59 30.53 -2.45
N VAL A 23 8.61 30.22 -3.31
CA VAL A 23 8.36 30.97 -4.54
C VAL A 23 8.07 32.45 -4.26
N LYS A 24 7.29 32.76 -3.20
CA LYS A 24 7.05 34.15 -2.77
C LYS A 24 8.31 34.80 -2.20
N ALA A 25 9.03 34.06 -1.36
CA ALA A 25 10.27 34.53 -0.74
C ALA A 25 11.35 34.90 -1.76
N LEU A 26 11.39 34.25 -2.93
CA LEU A 26 12.31 34.61 -4.03
C LEU A 26 12.08 36.02 -4.58
N VAL A 27 10.85 36.53 -4.54
CA VAL A 27 10.56 37.92 -4.93
C VAL A 27 10.75 38.83 -3.73
N GLU A 28 10.27 38.43 -2.55
CA GLU A 28 10.37 39.22 -1.32
C GLU A 28 11.82 39.49 -0.89
N CYS A 29 12.77 38.58 -1.16
CA CYS A 29 14.17 38.79 -0.84
C CYS A 29 14.75 39.99 -1.59
N CYS A 30 14.14 40.43 -2.70
CA CYS A 30 14.55 41.65 -3.41
C CYS A 30 14.38 42.93 -2.58
N ARG A 31 13.65 42.87 -1.44
CA ARG A 31 13.52 43.99 -0.49
C ARG A 31 14.85 44.37 0.16
N SER A 32 15.81 43.45 0.27
CA SER A 32 17.14 43.75 0.82
C SER A 32 18.01 44.57 -0.13
N PHE A 33 17.65 44.68 -1.41
CA PHE A 33 18.38 45.46 -2.40
C PHE A 33 17.81 46.88 -2.43
N VAL A 34 18.35 47.73 -1.55
CA VAL A 34 18.00 49.15 -1.43
C VAL A 34 18.53 49.91 -2.63
N ARG A 35 17.74 50.86 -3.14
CA ARG A 35 18.13 51.72 -4.27
C ARG A 35 19.10 52.79 -3.82
N TRP A 36 19.92 53.26 -4.74
CA TRP A 36 20.73 54.44 -4.51
C TRP A 36 19.93 55.72 -4.72
N MET A 37 20.33 56.80 -4.04
CA MET A 37 19.81 58.13 -4.32
C MET A 37 20.19 58.53 -5.75
N ASP A 38 19.30 59.27 -6.42
CA ASP A 38 19.47 59.65 -7.82
C ASP A 38 20.81 60.34 -8.10
N GLY A 39 21.52 59.86 -9.11
CA GLY A 39 22.84 60.36 -9.48
C GLY A 39 23.99 60.04 -8.50
N THR A 40 23.77 59.19 -7.50
CA THR A 40 24.78 58.85 -6.49
C THR A 40 25.05 57.35 -6.39
N CYS A 41 26.11 56.98 -5.65
CA CYS A 41 26.39 55.60 -5.24
C CYS A 41 26.09 55.37 -3.75
N ILE A 42 25.08 56.07 -3.20
CA ILE A 42 24.74 56.04 -1.78
C ILE A 42 23.35 55.43 -1.63
N GLU A 43 23.20 54.40 -0.81
CA GLU A 43 21.91 53.76 -0.52
C GLU A 43 20.91 54.75 0.08
N THR A 44 19.66 54.67 -0.38
CA THR A 44 18.57 55.53 0.06
C THR A 44 18.24 55.17 1.51
N PRO A 45 18.44 56.08 2.48
CA PRO A 45 18.08 55.80 3.86
C PRO A 45 16.55 55.63 3.99
N PRO A 46 16.07 54.87 4.99
CA PRO A 46 14.64 54.72 5.24
C PRO A 46 13.96 56.09 5.43
N GLN A 47 12.81 56.29 4.81
CA GLN A 47 12.06 57.55 4.87
C GLN A 47 10.89 57.43 5.86
N PHE A 48 10.80 58.35 6.81
CA PHE A 48 9.76 58.37 7.84
C PHE A 48 8.69 59.40 7.46
N VAL A 49 7.48 58.93 7.16
CA VAL A 49 6.35 59.79 6.72
C VAL A 49 5.52 60.26 7.92
N SER A 50 5.39 59.42 8.94
CA SER A 50 4.71 59.70 10.22
C SER A 50 5.41 58.92 11.35
N GLU A 51 5.28 59.38 12.61
CA GLU A 51 5.83 58.68 13.78
C GLU A 51 5.14 57.33 14.05
N ASP A 52 3.90 57.16 13.59
CA ASP A 52 3.09 55.96 13.78
C ASP A 52 3.17 54.96 12.60
N GLU A 53 3.92 55.29 11.53
CA GLU A 53 4.03 54.46 10.33
C GLU A 53 5.41 53.80 10.19
N ASP A 54 5.42 52.59 9.64
CA ASP A 54 6.67 51.91 9.29
C ASP A 54 7.47 52.71 8.24
N PRO A 55 8.80 52.81 8.38
CA PRO A 55 9.61 53.57 7.45
C PRO A 55 9.57 52.99 6.03
N VAL A 56 9.42 53.87 5.05
CA VAL A 56 9.42 53.50 3.64
C VAL A 56 10.84 53.22 3.19
N VAL A 57 11.09 51.97 2.77
CA VAL A 57 12.37 51.53 2.20
C VAL A 57 12.24 51.43 0.69
N PHE A 58 12.99 52.27 -0.03
CA PHE A 58 13.06 52.25 -1.49
C PHE A 58 13.97 51.12 -1.96
N SER A 59 13.38 49.97 -2.29
CA SER A 59 14.08 48.80 -2.83
C SER A 59 13.69 48.52 -4.29
N PHE A 60 14.43 47.63 -4.96
CA PHE A 60 14.06 47.13 -6.29
C PHE A 60 12.83 46.21 -6.26
N PHE A 61 12.39 45.77 -5.07
CA PHE A 61 11.22 44.92 -4.90
C PHE A 61 9.97 45.46 -5.62
N SER A 62 9.65 46.75 -5.48
CA SER A 62 8.42 47.32 -6.06
C SER A 62 8.37 47.25 -7.59
N ASP A 63 9.51 47.31 -8.27
CA ASP A 63 9.59 47.20 -9.72
C ASP A 63 9.52 45.73 -10.14
N LEU A 64 10.21 44.86 -9.41
CA LEU A 64 10.23 43.42 -9.68
C LEU A 64 8.86 42.78 -9.43
N GLU A 65 8.17 43.18 -8.37
CA GLU A 65 6.80 42.72 -8.07
C GLU A 65 5.81 43.10 -9.19
N ARG A 66 6.00 44.27 -9.80
CA ARG A 66 5.15 44.76 -10.91
C ARG A 66 5.62 44.27 -12.28
N SER A 67 6.76 43.59 -12.36
CA SER A 67 7.31 43.12 -13.62
C SER A 67 6.45 41.98 -14.20
N PRO A 68 5.92 42.12 -15.43
CA PRO A 68 5.13 41.07 -16.06
C PRO A 68 5.96 39.81 -16.33
N ASP A 69 7.28 39.95 -16.52
CA ASP A 69 8.19 38.82 -16.73
C ASP A 69 8.39 38.03 -15.44
N VAL A 70 8.56 38.71 -14.30
CA VAL A 70 8.66 38.08 -12.97
C VAL A 70 7.35 37.36 -12.65
N ALA A 71 6.21 38.03 -12.82
CA ALA A 71 4.90 37.41 -12.60
C ALA A 71 4.67 36.15 -13.46
N ARG A 72 5.10 36.19 -14.74
CA ARG A 72 5.04 35.03 -15.64
C ARG A 72 5.94 33.88 -15.18
N LEU A 73 7.14 34.16 -14.69
CA LEU A 73 8.06 33.15 -14.15
C LEU A 73 7.51 32.53 -12.86
N THR A 74 7.01 33.35 -11.93
CA THR A 74 6.35 32.89 -10.70
C THR A 74 5.21 31.92 -11.02
N LEU A 75 4.33 32.30 -11.95
CA LEU A 75 3.23 31.42 -12.40
C LEU A 75 3.74 30.13 -13.04
N THR A 76 4.82 30.19 -13.82
CA THR A 76 5.42 29.01 -14.46
C THR A 76 5.95 28.03 -13.40
N VAL A 77 6.65 28.52 -12.38
CA VAL A 77 7.16 27.70 -11.28
C VAL A 77 6.01 27.10 -10.46
N THR A 78 4.98 27.88 -10.11
CA THR A 78 3.80 27.37 -9.39
C THR A 78 3.11 26.25 -10.16
N ARG A 79 2.89 26.42 -11.47
CA ARG A 79 2.31 25.37 -12.32
C ARG A 79 3.20 24.13 -12.44
N ALA A 80 4.52 24.31 -12.47
CA ALA A 80 5.46 23.19 -12.48
C ALA A 80 5.37 22.39 -11.18
N ILE A 81 5.30 23.08 -10.03
CA ILE A 81 5.09 22.46 -8.72
C ILE A 81 3.79 21.63 -8.72
N GLU A 82 2.66 22.25 -9.09
CA GLU A 82 1.36 21.56 -9.15
C GLU A 82 1.38 20.31 -10.04
N LYS A 83 2.01 20.39 -11.22
CA LYS A 83 2.17 19.25 -12.14
C LYS A 83 3.00 18.13 -11.50
N THR A 84 4.10 18.45 -10.83
CA THR A 84 4.92 17.46 -10.11
C THR A 84 4.12 16.78 -9.02
N PHE A 85 3.36 17.51 -8.19
CA PHE A 85 2.48 16.90 -7.18
C PHE A 85 1.41 15.99 -7.79
N GLY A 86 0.83 16.37 -8.94
CA GLY A 86 -0.09 15.51 -9.68
C GLY A 86 0.58 14.20 -10.14
N ARG A 87 1.81 14.27 -10.66
CA ARG A 87 2.60 13.09 -11.05
C ARG A 87 2.97 12.21 -9.85
N VAL A 88 3.38 12.82 -8.74
CA VAL A 88 3.68 12.11 -7.49
C VAL A 88 2.46 11.33 -7.01
N ASN A 89 1.28 11.95 -6.92
CA ASN A 89 0.06 11.26 -6.49
C ASN A 89 -0.28 10.08 -7.41
N LYS A 90 -0.16 10.26 -8.73
CA LYS A 90 -0.38 9.18 -9.70
C LYS A 90 0.60 8.01 -9.52
N GLN A 91 1.86 8.30 -9.19
CA GLN A 91 2.86 7.27 -8.89
C GLN A 91 2.57 6.58 -7.54
N LEU A 92 2.08 7.31 -6.54
CA LEU A 92 1.70 6.71 -5.26
C LEU A 92 0.42 5.85 -5.36
N ASP A 93 -0.50 6.18 -6.27
CA ASP A 93 -1.72 5.40 -6.52
C ASP A 93 -1.42 3.94 -6.91
N GLN A 94 -0.26 3.65 -7.49
CA GLN A 94 0.11 2.27 -7.86
C GLN A 94 0.22 1.35 -6.63
N TYR A 95 0.49 1.90 -5.45
CA TYR A 95 0.60 1.14 -4.21
C TYR A 95 -0.78 0.86 -3.58
N ARG A 96 -1.83 1.61 -3.95
CA ARG A 96 -3.20 1.41 -3.44
C ARG A 96 -3.77 0.04 -3.79
N ARG A 97 -3.24 -0.63 -4.83
CA ARG A 97 -3.61 -2.02 -5.16
C ARG A 97 -3.32 -3.01 -4.02
N TYR A 98 -2.39 -2.66 -3.12
CA TYR A 98 -2.02 -3.47 -1.97
C TYR A 98 -2.87 -3.18 -0.72
N ASP A 99 -3.78 -2.19 -0.76
CA ASP A 99 -4.63 -1.80 0.38
C ASP A 99 -5.37 -2.97 1.02
N GLN A 100 -5.77 -3.95 0.22
CA GLN A 100 -6.50 -5.13 0.70
C GLN A 100 -5.67 -5.98 1.68
N LEU A 101 -4.33 -5.87 1.65
CA LEU A 101 -3.46 -6.63 2.53
C LEU A 101 -3.65 -6.31 4.02
N TRP A 102 -4.06 -5.08 4.34
CA TRP A 102 -4.28 -4.60 5.71
C TRP A 102 -5.69 -4.10 5.99
N LYS A 103 -6.49 -3.77 4.96
CA LYS A 103 -7.90 -3.37 5.15
C LYS A 103 -8.84 -4.55 5.39
N VAL A 104 -8.46 -5.75 4.94
CA VAL A 104 -9.31 -6.96 5.07
C VAL A 104 -8.98 -7.69 6.36
N ASP A 105 -10.03 -8.03 7.13
CA ASP A 105 -9.91 -8.92 8.27
C ASP A 105 -9.57 -10.35 7.80
N LYS A 106 -8.37 -10.80 8.14
CA LYS A 106 -7.85 -12.12 7.75
C LYS A 106 -8.72 -13.26 8.25
N ALA A 107 -9.16 -13.20 9.51
CA ALA A 107 -9.91 -14.28 10.13
C ALA A 107 -11.30 -14.40 9.50
N GLN A 108 -12.01 -13.27 9.34
CA GLN A 108 -13.31 -13.24 8.69
C GLN A 108 -13.23 -13.72 7.23
N HIS A 109 -12.22 -13.26 6.49
CA HIS A 109 -12.06 -13.64 5.10
C HIS A 109 -11.73 -15.14 4.96
N LEU A 110 -10.87 -15.69 5.81
CA LEU A 110 -10.50 -17.11 5.78
C LEU A 110 -11.65 -18.00 6.24
N SER A 111 -12.43 -17.60 7.24
CA SER A 111 -13.63 -18.36 7.66
C SER A 111 -14.66 -18.47 6.54
N LYS A 112 -14.92 -17.38 5.80
CA LYS A 112 -15.79 -17.43 4.61
C LYS A 112 -15.23 -18.29 3.48
N PHE A 113 -13.90 -18.40 3.39
CA PHE A 113 -13.25 -19.23 2.39
C PHE A 113 -13.38 -20.72 2.76
N GLU A 114 -13.12 -21.07 4.02
CA GLU A 114 -13.31 -22.42 4.58
C GLU A 114 -14.74 -22.94 4.40
N GLN A 115 -15.75 -22.10 4.70
CA GLN A 115 -17.18 -22.45 4.54
C GLN A 115 -17.58 -22.84 3.10
N ARG A 116 -16.77 -22.51 2.10
CA ARG A 116 -17.03 -22.87 0.69
C ARG A 116 -16.45 -24.22 0.30
N ASN A 117 -15.85 -24.95 1.24
CA ASN A 117 -15.08 -26.17 1.00
C ASN A 117 -14.10 -26.02 -0.19
N PRO A 118 -13.08 -25.16 -0.04
CA PRO A 118 -12.25 -24.74 -1.16
C PRO A 118 -11.40 -25.89 -1.71
N THR A 119 -11.30 -25.96 -3.04
CA THR A 119 -10.45 -26.94 -3.71
C THR A 119 -8.97 -26.58 -3.62
N THR A 120 -8.09 -27.55 -3.87
CA THR A 120 -6.64 -27.35 -3.92
C THR A 120 -6.25 -26.24 -4.91
N VAL A 121 -6.92 -26.16 -6.06
CA VAL A 121 -6.68 -25.12 -7.07
C VAL A 121 -7.02 -23.73 -6.52
N MET A 122 -8.07 -23.59 -5.70
CA MET A 122 -8.41 -22.32 -5.07
C MET A 122 -7.36 -21.89 -4.02
N PHE A 123 -6.81 -22.84 -3.25
CA PHE A 123 -5.71 -22.56 -2.34
C PHE A 123 -4.46 -22.11 -3.10
N ASP A 124 -4.06 -22.84 -4.13
CA ASP A 124 -2.87 -22.53 -4.93
C ASP A 124 -2.95 -21.14 -5.57
N SER A 125 -4.09 -20.82 -6.21
CA SER A 125 -4.33 -19.50 -6.81
C SER A 125 -4.16 -18.35 -5.81
N ARG A 126 -4.66 -18.50 -4.57
CA ARG A 126 -4.50 -17.48 -3.51
C ARG A 126 -3.05 -17.40 -3.03
N LEU A 127 -2.41 -18.54 -2.75
CA LEU A 127 -1.01 -18.59 -2.32
C LEU A 127 -0.08 -17.95 -3.35
N GLN A 128 -0.30 -18.24 -4.64
CA GLN A 128 0.44 -17.63 -5.74
C GLN A 128 0.22 -16.11 -5.80
N SER A 129 -1.02 -15.64 -5.63
CA SER A 129 -1.35 -14.21 -5.66
C SER A 129 -0.60 -13.42 -4.58
N PHE A 130 -0.60 -13.89 -3.32
CA PHE A 130 0.12 -13.24 -2.23
C PHE A 130 1.64 -13.42 -2.34
N SER A 131 2.12 -14.58 -2.80
CA SER A 131 3.56 -14.80 -3.03
C SER A 131 4.10 -13.87 -4.13
N LYS A 132 3.31 -13.66 -5.19
CA LYS A 132 3.62 -12.68 -6.23
C LYS A 132 3.69 -11.26 -5.67
N ALA A 133 2.76 -10.87 -4.80
CA ALA A 133 2.81 -9.55 -4.15
C ALA A 133 4.11 -9.33 -3.35
N VAL A 134 4.63 -10.37 -2.68
CA VAL A 134 5.94 -10.32 -2.00
C VAL A 134 7.08 -10.12 -3.00
N GLN A 135 7.08 -10.86 -4.11
CA GLN A 135 8.11 -10.76 -5.14
C GLN A 135 8.08 -9.41 -5.85
N ASP A 136 6.90 -8.95 -6.25
CA ASP A 136 6.70 -7.65 -6.90
C ASP A 136 7.19 -6.52 -5.97
N ALA A 137 6.83 -6.56 -4.68
CA ALA A 137 7.28 -5.57 -3.70
C ALA A 137 8.79 -5.59 -3.44
N ARG A 138 9.43 -6.75 -3.58
CA ARG A 138 10.88 -6.88 -3.46
C ARG A 138 11.63 -6.37 -4.70
N ALA A 139 11.01 -6.48 -5.88
CA ALA A 139 11.60 -6.04 -7.14
C ALA A 139 11.42 -4.52 -7.39
N MET A 140 10.48 -3.87 -6.69
CA MET A 140 10.25 -2.44 -6.83
C MET A 140 11.39 -1.60 -6.23
N PRO A 141 11.76 -0.47 -6.86
CA PRO A 141 12.73 0.47 -6.29
C PRO A 141 12.28 1.02 -4.94
N HIS A 142 13.23 1.20 -4.02
CA HIS A 142 12.96 1.75 -2.68
C HIS A 142 12.78 3.27 -2.65
N GLU A 143 13.04 3.93 -3.78
CA GLU A 143 12.91 5.37 -3.95
C GLU A 143 12.10 5.66 -5.21
N LEU A 144 11.21 6.64 -5.09
CA LEU A 144 10.40 7.17 -6.17
C LEU A 144 10.89 8.59 -6.47
N GLU A 145 11.51 8.76 -7.62
CA GLU A 145 11.93 10.07 -8.12
C GLU A 145 10.92 10.61 -9.13
N VAL A 146 10.44 11.84 -8.89
CA VAL A 146 9.50 12.55 -9.75
C VAL A 146 9.92 14.01 -9.84
N ASP A 147 10.50 14.38 -10.99
CA ASP A 147 11.05 15.72 -11.25
C ASP A 147 12.05 16.16 -10.17
N PHE A 148 11.66 17.11 -9.31
CA PHE A 148 12.48 17.66 -8.24
C PHE A 148 12.22 17.00 -6.88
N MET A 149 11.37 15.97 -6.82
CA MET A 149 11.00 15.27 -5.59
C MET A 149 11.56 13.85 -5.60
N ALA A 150 12.15 13.43 -4.47
CA ALA A 150 12.50 12.05 -4.20
C ALA A 150 11.75 11.58 -2.95
N ILE A 151 11.07 10.45 -3.04
CA ILE A 151 10.23 9.91 -1.96
C ILE A 151 10.72 8.50 -1.64
N SER A 152 11.13 8.28 -0.39
CA SER A 152 11.46 6.92 0.06
C SER A 152 10.18 6.11 0.26
N VAL A 153 10.08 4.98 -0.45
CA VAL A 153 8.98 4.01 -0.33
C VAL A 153 9.44 2.70 0.30
N GLY A 154 10.69 2.64 0.78
CA GLY A 154 11.28 1.40 1.30
C GLY A 154 10.58 0.81 2.53
N SER A 155 10.03 1.65 3.41
CA SER A 155 9.21 1.20 4.55
C SER A 155 7.89 0.59 4.06
N LEU A 156 7.18 1.28 3.18
CA LEU A 156 5.93 0.79 2.57
C LEU A 156 6.12 -0.55 1.86
N LEU A 157 7.20 -0.70 1.10
CA LEU A 157 7.52 -1.97 0.41
C LEU A 157 7.78 -3.11 1.40
N ARG A 158 8.40 -2.82 2.54
CA ARG A 158 8.62 -3.80 3.60
C ARG A 158 7.29 -4.22 4.23
N ASP A 159 6.43 -3.27 4.55
CA ASP A 159 5.12 -3.53 5.14
C ASP A 159 4.25 -4.36 4.19
N ILE A 160 4.25 -4.06 2.89
CA ILE A 160 3.57 -4.87 1.86
C ILE A 160 4.06 -6.32 1.90
N GLN A 161 5.39 -6.54 1.94
CA GLN A 161 5.95 -7.88 2.01
C GLN A 161 5.56 -8.61 3.30
N GLU A 162 5.59 -7.93 4.44
CA GLU A 162 5.22 -8.51 5.74
C GLU A 162 3.75 -8.90 5.78
N HIS A 163 2.85 -8.00 5.37
CA HIS A 163 1.43 -8.29 5.30
C HIS A 163 1.10 -9.43 4.34
N ALA A 164 1.72 -9.45 3.15
CA ALA A 164 1.52 -10.52 2.16
C ALA A 164 2.07 -11.87 2.66
N LYS A 165 3.25 -11.91 3.29
CA LYS A 165 3.76 -13.13 3.95
C LYS A 165 2.83 -13.62 5.04
N ALA A 166 2.27 -12.72 5.83
CA ALA A 166 1.31 -13.09 6.87
C ALA A 166 0.01 -13.69 6.29
N TRP A 167 -0.43 -13.24 5.09
CA TRP A 167 -1.52 -13.88 4.37
C TRP A 167 -1.16 -15.30 3.92
N VAL A 168 0.03 -15.50 3.34
CA VAL A 168 0.53 -16.83 2.96
C VAL A 168 0.52 -17.77 4.16
N VAL A 169 1.09 -17.36 5.29
CA VAL A 169 1.12 -18.17 6.52
C VAL A 169 -0.30 -18.51 7.00
N ALA A 170 -1.22 -17.56 6.99
CA ALA A 170 -2.59 -17.78 7.44
C ALA A 170 -3.36 -18.76 6.54
N ILE A 171 -3.20 -18.63 5.22
CA ILE A 171 -3.81 -19.54 4.23
C ILE A 171 -3.24 -20.95 4.37
N THR A 172 -1.92 -21.09 4.46
CA THR A 172 -1.27 -22.40 4.64
C THR A 172 -1.67 -23.06 5.95
N LYS A 173 -1.85 -22.27 7.02
CA LYS A 173 -2.35 -22.79 8.29
C LYS A 173 -3.77 -23.33 8.16
N LEU A 174 -4.67 -22.60 7.50
CA LEU A 174 -6.03 -23.08 7.23
C LEU A 174 -6.01 -24.37 6.40
N MET A 175 -5.24 -24.38 5.31
CA MET A 175 -5.09 -25.56 4.45
C MET A 175 -4.62 -26.79 5.25
N ASN A 176 -3.59 -26.64 6.08
CA ASN A 176 -3.07 -27.73 6.91
C ASN A 176 -4.12 -28.22 7.93
N THR A 177 -4.90 -27.32 8.53
CA THR A 177 -6.01 -27.73 9.41
C THR A 177 -7.05 -28.57 8.67
N MET A 178 -7.48 -28.11 7.50
CA MET A 178 -8.49 -28.82 6.69
C MET A 178 -7.97 -30.18 6.23
N CYS A 179 -6.77 -30.25 5.65
CA CYS A 179 -6.18 -31.52 5.21
C CYS A 179 -5.94 -32.49 6.37
N ARG A 180 -5.59 -31.99 7.56
CA ARG A 180 -5.46 -32.85 8.75
C ARG A 180 -6.79 -33.44 9.18
N GLN A 181 -7.86 -32.65 9.15
CA GLN A 181 -9.19 -33.15 9.47
C GLN A 181 -9.63 -34.22 8.47
N GLU A 182 -9.51 -33.94 7.17
CA GLU A 182 -9.85 -34.92 6.11
C GLU A 182 -9.03 -36.21 6.24
N LEU A 183 -7.75 -36.10 6.58
CA LEU A 183 -6.89 -37.27 6.78
C LEU A 183 -7.26 -38.07 8.03
N MET A 184 -7.67 -37.41 9.12
CA MET A 184 -8.19 -38.07 10.31
C MET A 184 -9.50 -38.79 10.01
N ASP A 185 -10.44 -38.13 9.33
CA ASP A 185 -11.73 -38.70 8.94
C ASP A 185 -11.52 -39.94 8.04
N LEU A 186 -10.59 -39.84 7.08
CA LEU A 186 -10.23 -40.98 6.22
C LEU A 186 -9.58 -42.12 7.00
N HIS A 187 -8.70 -41.81 7.96
CA HIS A 187 -8.04 -42.82 8.79
C HIS A 187 -9.05 -43.56 9.68
N GLU A 188 -9.98 -42.83 10.31
CA GLU A 188 -11.06 -43.42 11.09
C GLU A 188 -11.96 -44.31 10.22
N LEU A 189 -12.33 -43.85 9.03
CA LEU A 189 -13.13 -44.63 8.07
C LEU A 189 -12.41 -45.93 7.64
N ILE A 190 -11.12 -45.86 7.32
CA ILE A 190 -10.31 -47.05 6.99
C ILE A 190 -10.23 -48.00 8.18
N GLY A 191 -10.05 -47.47 9.40
CA GLY A 191 -10.03 -48.26 10.63
C GLY A 191 -11.36 -48.98 10.88
N GLU A 192 -12.49 -48.30 10.68
CA GLU A 192 -13.82 -48.88 10.78
C GLU A 192 -14.03 -50.01 9.76
N PHE A 193 -13.69 -49.77 8.49
CA PHE A 193 -13.77 -50.80 7.46
C PHE A 193 -12.87 -52.00 7.75
N SER A 194 -11.63 -51.78 8.21
CA SER A 194 -10.71 -52.86 8.58
C SER A 194 -11.28 -53.70 9.73
N ALA A 195 -11.76 -53.06 10.80
CA ALA A 195 -12.32 -53.76 11.95
C ALA A 195 -13.56 -54.58 11.59
N ASN A 196 -14.41 -54.05 10.71
CA ASN A 196 -15.59 -54.75 10.22
C ASN A 196 -15.24 -55.91 9.25
N LEU A 197 -14.17 -55.79 8.46
CA LEU A 197 -13.70 -56.84 7.54
C LEU A 197 -13.01 -57.99 8.28
N ASP A 198 -12.32 -57.71 9.38
CA ASP A 198 -11.64 -58.72 10.21
C ASP A 198 -12.61 -59.61 11.01
N ARG A 199 -13.91 -59.29 11.00
CA ARG A 199 -14.93 -60.06 11.68
C ARG A 199 -15.21 -61.37 10.93
N ASN A 200 -15.05 -62.51 11.60
CA ASN A 200 -15.48 -63.80 11.05
C ASN A 200 -17.02 -63.86 10.95
N PRO A 201 -17.59 -64.16 9.78
CA PRO A 201 -19.03 -64.29 9.63
C PRO A 201 -19.51 -65.66 10.14
N ASP A 202 -20.34 -65.66 11.19
CA ASP A 202 -20.96 -66.87 11.75
C ASP A 202 -22.37 -67.11 11.20
N THR A 203 -22.97 -66.10 10.55
CA THR A 203 -24.31 -66.16 9.95
C THR A 203 -24.32 -65.69 8.49
N LEU A 204 -25.36 -66.07 7.75
CA LEU A 204 -25.60 -65.59 6.38
C LEU A 204 -25.72 -64.05 6.33
N ASP A 205 -26.29 -63.45 7.37
CA ASP A 205 -26.46 -61.99 7.45
C ASP A 205 -25.13 -61.28 7.71
N ASP A 206 -24.22 -61.87 8.49
CA ASP A 206 -22.84 -61.37 8.64
C ASP A 206 -22.10 -61.41 7.29
N LEU A 207 -22.26 -62.49 6.51
CA LEU A 207 -21.66 -62.60 5.17
C LEU A 207 -22.20 -61.53 4.20
N LYS A 208 -23.52 -61.27 4.21
CA LYS A 208 -24.13 -60.21 3.40
C LYS A 208 -23.60 -58.83 3.77
N PHE A 209 -23.44 -58.57 5.08
CA PHE A 209 -22.88 -57.32 5.58
C PHE A 209 -21.46 -57.09 5.04
N ILE A 210 -20.57 -58.09 5.17
CA ILE A 210 -19.19 -58.01 4.69
C ILE A 210 -19.14 -57.79 3.17
N LEU A 211 -19.94 -58.53 2.39
CA LEU A 211 -19.98 -58.38 0.93
C LEU A 211 -20.47 -56.99 0.47
N ASN A 212 -21.50 -56.46 1.12
CA ASN A 212 -21.99 -55.10 0.85
C ASN A 212 -20.93 -54.05 1.16
N MET A 213 -20.20 -54.22 2.26
CA MET A 213 -19.12 -53.31 2.63
C MET A 213 -17.93 -53.38 1.65
N VAL A 214 -17.56 -54.56 1.16
CA VAL A 214 -16.55 -54.69 0.08
C VAL A 214 -17.02 -53.98 -1.20
N ALA A 215 -18.29 -54.11 -1.56
CA ALA A 215 -18.86 -53.39 -2.70
C ALA A 215 -18.85 -51.86 -2.49
N GLU A 216 -19.16 -51.40 -1.28
CA GLU A 216 -19.08 -49.97 -0.92
C GLU A 216 -17.65 -49.43 -1.01
N ILE A 217 -16.67 -50.15 -0.46
CA ILE A 217 -15.25 -49.79 -0.55
C ILE A 217 -14.82 -49.72 -2.03
N GLY A 218 -15.21 -50.72 -2.83
CA GLY A 218 -14.93 -50.75 -4.26
C GLY A 218 -15.55 -49.58 -5.01
N GLY A 219 -16.77 -49.17 -4.65
CA GLY A 219 -17.44 -48.00 -5.22
C GLY A 219 -16.74 -46.69 -4.86
N ARG A 220 -16.45 -46.47 -3.57
CA ARG A 220 -15.80 -45.23 -3.10
C ARG A 220 -14.37 -45.07 -3.61
N SER A 221 -13.63 -46.16 -3.79
CA SER A 221 -12.28 -46.14 -4.36
C SER A 221 -12.25 -45.62 -5.81
N MET A 222 -13.39 -45.59 -6.51
CA MET A 222 -13.49 -45.08 -7.88
C MET A 222 -13.96 -43.61 -7.95
N GLU A 223 -14.41 -43.03 -6.84
CA GLU A 223 -14.91 -41.65 -6.75
C GLU A 223 -13.89 -40.66 -6.15
N MET A 224 -12.82 -41.15 -5.51
CA MET A 224 -11.65 -40.36 -5.08
C MET A 224 -10.65 -40.16 -6.22
#